data_AF-A0A929Q1D9-F1
#
_entry.id   AF-A0A929Q1D9-F1
#
_cell.length_a   1.000
_cell.length_b   1.000
_cell.length_c   1.000
_cell.angle_alpha   90.00
_cell.angle_beta   90.00
_cell.angle_gamma   90.00
#
_symmetry.space_group_name_H-M   'P 1'
#
loop_
_entity.id
_entity.type
_entity.pdbx_description
1 polymer ?
#
loop_
_entity_poly.entity_id
_entity_poly.type
_entity_poly.pdbx_seq_one_letter_code
_entity_poly.pdbx_strand_id
1 'polypeptide(L)'
;MTGQPAHATQAKKQNFSSGRELIEAVRTRREQAQQAHALLDSLKSDLPSADALDGDRIDGVKVLWISEGRAARDETAFRHALATGHRLREAGERMTDAKIIDAYERAYNIAQAIGADNREPEMPPQRDRVTMARRVRGYVMSNNRSSGASAFSGATDGVNARERKVLATMGRKGGQKAAERWNDRDSEYAQKELEKLRKTQQRKKARGRSTRSRISQYVNDQYIETGLVPTWKEIAAEVNASRRTVAYHMSALKKLEEIPES
;
A
#
# COMPACT_ATOMS: atom_id res chain seq x y z
N MET A 1 -30.53 -26.44 -33.96
CA MET A 1 -29.20 -26.52 -33.34
C MET A 1 -28.17 -26.14 -34.39
N THR A 2 -27.71 -24.89 -34.39
CA THR A 2 -26.68 -24.38 -35.30
C THR A 2 -25.35 -24.30 -34.56
N GLY A 3 -24.46 -25.26 -34.82
CA GLY A 3 -23.12 -25.31 -34.24
C GLY A 3 -22.19 -24.28 -34.89
N GLN A 4 -21.51 -23.49 -34.06
CA GLN A 4 -20.40 -22.62 -34.44
C GLN A 4 -19.23 -23.44 -35.03
N PRO A 5 -18.54 -22.95 -36.08
CA PRO A 5 -17.32 -23.61 -36.56
C PRO A 5 -16.16 -23.40 -35.58
N ALA A 6 -15.41 -24.48 -35.37
CA ALA A 6 -14.25 -24.57 -34.49
C ALA A 6 -13.13 -23.58 -34.86
N HIS A 7 -12.45 -23.04 -33.84
CA HIS A 7 -11.29 -22.17 -33.97
C HIS A 7 -10.17 -22.83 -34.80
N ALA A 8 -9.93 -22.33 -36.01
CA ALA A 8 -8.79 -22.73 -36.82
C ALA A 8 -7.49 -22.27 -36.13
N THR A 9 -6.72 -23.22 -35.60
CA THR A 9 -5.36 -22.97 -35.13
C THR A 9 -4.48 -22.77 -36.38
N GLN A 10 -4.13 -21.52 -36.70
CA GLN A 10 -3.16 -21.26 -37.76
C GLN A 10 -1.79 -21.83 -37.35
N ALA A 11 -1.44 -23.00 -37.91
CA ALA A 11 -0.08 -23.51 -37.83
C ALA A 11 0.84 -22.51 -38.54
N LYS A 12 1.80 -21.93 -37.80
CA LYS A 12 2.87 -21.10 -38.39
C LYS A 12 3.59 -21.92 -39.45
N LYS A 13 3.37 -21.60 -40.73
CA LYS A 13 4.11 -22.21 -41.84
C LYS A 13 5.60 -21.91 -41.63
N GLN A 14 6.41 -22.96 -41.57
CA GLN A 14 7.87 -22.81 -41.48
C GLN A 14 8.38 -22.42 -42.86
N ASN A 15 9.01 -21.25 -42.97
CA ASN A 15 9.45 -20.65 -44.23
C ASN A 15 10.87 -21.10 -44.66
N PHE A 16 11.32 -22.29 -44.26
CA PHE A 16 12.66 -22.79 -44.63
C PHE A 16 12.55 -23.69 -45.86
N SER A 17 13.39 -23.47 -46.86
CA SER A 17 13.34 -24.20 -48.14
C SER A 17 14.00 -25.58 -48.06
N SER A 18 14.80 -25.85 -47.02
CA SER A 18 15.37 -27.18 -46.74
C SER A 18 15.69 -27.41 -45.25
N GLY A 19 15.88 -28.67 -44.86
CA GLY A 19 16.26 -29.04 -43.49
C GLY A 19 17.66 -28.53 -43.08
N ARG A 20 18.54 -28.26 -44.04
CA ARG A 20 19.86 -27.67 -43.77
C ARG A 20 19.74 -26.18 -43.39
N GLU A 21 18.90 -25.43 -44.11
CA GLU A 21 18.63 -24.02 -43.78
C GLU A 21 18.00 -23.86 -42.38
N LEU A 22 17.13 -24.79 -41.98
CA LEU A 22 16.57 -24.80 -40.63
C LEU A 22 17.67 -24.96 -39.58
N ILE A 23 18.61 -25.89 -39.78
CA ILE A 23 19.70 -26.16 -38.83
C ILE A 23 20.65 -24.96 -38.74
N GLU A 24 20.98 -24.35 -39.86
CA GLU A 24 21.82 -23.14 -39.89
C GLU A 24 21.12 -21.95 -39.24
N ALA A 25 19.84 -21.72 -39.51
CA ALA A 25 19.06 -20.67 -38.86
C ALA A 25 18.93 -20.88 -37.34
N VAL A 26 18.86 -22.13 -36.88
CA VAL A 26 18.85 -22.44 -35.44
C VAL A 26 20.22 -22.19 -34.81
N ARG A 27 21.32 -22.55 -35.49
CA ARG A 27 22.68 -22.28 -35.03
C ARG A 27 22.96 -20.78 -34.95
N THR A 28 22.64 -20.02 -35.99
CA THR A 28 22.84 -18.55 -36.00
C THR A 28 21.99 -17.87 -34.94
N ARG A 29 20.73 -18.29 -34.73
CA ARG A 29 19.92 -17.77 -33.61
C ARG A 29 20.50 -18.10 -32.25
N ARG A 30 21.08 -19.29 -32.09
CA ARG A 30 21.75 -19.69 -30.84
C ARG A 30 23.00 -18.85 -30.59
N GLU A 31 23.82 -18.63 -31.62
CA GLU A 31 25.01 -17.78 -31.56
C GLU A 31 24.65 -16.33 -31.25
N GLN A 32 23.63 -15.78 -31.92
CA GLN A 32 23.12 -14.43 -31.64
C GLN A 32 22.59 -14.30 -30.21
N ALA A 33 21.86 -15.30 -29.71
CA ALA A 33 21.38 -15.30 -28.33
C ALA A 33 22.54 -15.39 -27.32
N GLN A 34 23.57 -16.18 -27.61
CA GLN A 34 24.78 -16.27 -26.77
C GLN A 34 25.56 -14.96 -26.76
N GLN A 35 25.73 -14.31 -27.92
CA GLN A 35 26.37 -12.99 -28.02
C GLN A 35 25.57 -11.90 -27.31
N ALA A 36 24.23 -11.90 -27.47
CA ALA A 36 23.36 -10.98 -26.76
C ALA A 36 23.43 -11.19 -25.24
N HIS A 37 23.48 -12.45 -24.77
CA HIS A 37 23.68 -12.75 -23.36
C HIS A 37 25.04 -12.24 -22.85
N ALA A 38 26.12 -12.49 -23.58
CA ALA A 38 27.45 -12.03 -23.20
C ALA A 38 27.54 -10.49 -23.14
N LEU A 39 26.90 -9.79 -24.09
CA LEU A 39 26.84 -8.33 -24.13
C LEU A 39 25.99 -7.77 -22.98
N LEU A 40 24.87 -8.42 -22.64
CA LEU A 40 24.05 -8.02 -21.50
C LEU A 40 24.78 -8.26 -20.17
N ASP A 41 25.52 -9.37 -20.04
CA ASP A 41 26.33 -9.64 -18.85
C ASP A 41 27.49 -8.65 -18.72
N SER A 42 28.13 -8.23 -19.82
CA SER A 42 29.18 -7.20 -19.78
C SER A 42 28.64 -5.80 -19.45
N LEU A 43 27.40 -5.47 -19.85
CA LEU A 43 26.78 -4.19 -19.52
C LEU A 43 26.27 -4.16 -18.06
N LYS A 44 25.93 -5.32 -17.49
CA LYS A 44 25.46 -5.44 -16.11
C LYS A 44 26.53 -5.08 -15.08
N SER A 45 27.82 -5.22 -15.39
CA SER A 45 28.89 -4.78 -14.48
C SER A 45 29.05 -3.25 -14.45
N ASP A 46 28.69 -2.57 -15.53
CA ASP A 46 28.98 -1.16 -15.75
C ASP A 46 27.79 -0.26 -15.37
N LEU A 47 26.59 -0.83 -15.29
CA LEU A 47 25.38 -0.15 -14.83
C LEU A 47 25.32 -0.15 -13.29
N PRO A 48 25.03 0.99 -12.63
CA PRO A 48 24.75 0.99 -11.20
C PRO A 48 23.58 0.04 -10.92
N SER A 49 23.67 -0.71 -9.82
CA SER A 49 22.59 -1.61 -9.40
C SER A 49 21.26 -0.87 -9.39
N ALA A 50 20.17 -1.50 -9.84
CA ALA A 50 18.83 -0.92 -9.80
C ALA A 50 18.45 -0.44 -8.37
N ASP A 51 19.05 -1.04 -7.35
CA ASP A 51 18.92 -0.67 -5.94
C ASP A 51 19.56 0.70 -5.60
N ALA A 52 20.60 1.12 -6.32
CA ALA A 52 21.29 2.41 -6.12
C ALA A 52 20.57 3.59 -6.82
N LEU A 53 19.71 3.29 -7.79
CA LEU A 53 18.88 4.28 -8.51
C LEU A 53 17.50 4.49 -7.85
N ASP A 54 17.15 3.66 -6.86
CA ASP A 54 15.89 3.71 -6.13
C ASP A 54 16.01 4.68 -4.95
N GLY A 55 15.83 5.98 -5.22
CA GLY A 55 15.97 7.09 -4.25
C GLY A 55 15.03 7.03 -3.03
N ASP A 56 14.07 6.11 -3.03
CA ASP A 56 13.11 5.89 -1.94
C ASP A 56 13.62 4.91 -0.87
N ARG A 57 14.88 4.45 -0.97
CA ARG A 57 15.47 3.50 -0.01
C ARG A 57 16.13 4.20 1.16
N ILE A 58 15.75 3.77 2.35
CA ILE A 58 16.31 4.25 3.61
C ILE A 58 17.20 3.15 4.16
N ASP A 59 18.49 3.43 4.33
CA ASP A 59 19.53 2.46 4.72
C ASP A 59 19.53 1.18 3.84
N GLY A 60 19.25 1.34 2.54
CA GLY A 60 19.17 0.23 1.58
C GLY A 60 17.87 -0.59 1.62
N VAL A 61 16.90 -0.19 2.45
CA VAL A 61 15.58 -0.81 2.58
C VAL A 61 14.51 0.08 1.95
N LYS A 62 13.70 -0.48 1.05
CA LYS A 62 12.53 0.19 0.49
C LYS A 62 11.36 0.09 1.47
N VAL A 63 11.10 1.15 2.23
CA VAL A 63 10.01 1.19 3.21
C VAL A 63 8.66 1.35 2.52
N LEU A 64 7.74 0.44 2.80
CA LEU A 64 6.36 0.53 2.32
C LEU A 64 5.48 1.25 3.33
N TRP A 65 4.55 2.07 2.85
CA TRP A 65 3.67 2.88 3.68
C TRP A 65 2.22 2.40 3.57
N ILE A 66 1.55 2.25 4.72
CA ILE A 66 0.11 1.97 4.79
C ILE A 66 -0.68 3.28 4.67
N SER A 67 -0.18 4.31 5.35
CA SER A 67 -0.67 5.68 5.31
C SER A 67 0.50 6.61 5.61
N GLU A 68 0.33 7.92 5.41
CA GLU A 68 1.32 8.92 5.82
C GLU A 68 1.71 8.70 7.30
N GLY A 69 3.02 8.61 7.56
CA GLY A 69 3.57 8.36 8.91
C GLY A 69 3.44 6.93 9.45
N ARG A 70 2.82 5.99 8.71
CA ARG A 70 2.64 4.58 9.13
C ARG A 70 3.26 3.61 8.14
N ALA A 71 4.35 2.96 8.56
CA ALA A 71 5.01 1.95 7.75
C ALA A 71 4.32 0.57 7.81
N ALA A 72 4.32 -0.14 6.69
CA ALA A 72 3.99 -1.56 6.60
C ALA A 72 5.21 -2.40 7.02
N ARG A 73 5.49 -2.44 8.33
CA ARG A 73 6.72 -3.02 8.92
C ARG A 73 6.98 -4.46 8.45
N ASP A 74 6.02 -5.36 8.62
CA ASP A 74 6.16 -6.77 8.26
C ASP A 74 6.32 -6.99 6.76
N GLU A 75 5.62 -6.21 5.95
CA GLU A 75 5.68 -6.33 4.49
C GLU A 75 7.01 -5.79 3.95
N THR A 76 7.46 -4.65 4.48
CA THR A 76 8.78 -4.08 4.20
C THR A 76 9.88 -5.10 4.52
N ALA A 77 9.83 -5.66 5.73
CA ALA A 77 10.77 -6.66 6.20
C ALA A 77 10.76 -7.93 5.33
N PHE A 78 9.58 -8.43 4.98
CA PHE A 78 9.44 -9.62 4.15
C PHE A 78 9.94 -9.41 2.71
N ARG A 79 9.60 -8.28 2.07
CA ARG A 79 10.09 -7.96 0.71
C ARG A 79 11.59 -7.76 0.69
N HIS A 80 12.16 -7.11 1.71
CA HIS A 80 13.61 -6.97 1.81
C HIS A 80 14.33 -8.32 2.01
N ALA A 81 13.74 -9.22 2.82
CA ALA A 81 14.25 -10.57 3.00
C ALA A 81 14.20 -11.39 1.70
N LEU A 82 13.13 -11.25 0.89
CA LEU A 82 13.02 -11.85 -0.44
C LEU A 82 14.10 -11.32 -1.39
N ALA A 83 14.24 -9.99 -1.49
CA ALA A 83 15.26 -9.37 -2.32
C ALA A 83 16.67 -9.83 -1.94
N THR A 84 16.97 -9.92 -0.64
CA THR A 84 18.24 -10.44 -0.14
C THR A 84 18.43 -11.91 -0.48
N GLY A 85 17.38 -12.74 -0.40
CA GLY A 85 17.43 -14.14 -0.82
C GLY A 85 17.77 -14.30 -2.30
N HIS A 86 17.18 -13.46 -3.17
CA HIS A 86 17.52 -13.43 -4.60
C HIS A 86 18.98 -13.00 -4.83
N ARG A 87 19.47 -11.97 -4.13
CA ARG A 87 20.88 -11.55 -4.19
C ARG A 87 21.82 -12.67 -3.79
N LEU A 88 21.55 -13.39 -2.70
CA LEU A 88 22.35 -14.53 -2.26
C LEU A 88 22.39 -15.65 -3.31
N ARG A 89 21.26 -15.91 -3.99
CA ARG A 89 21.19 -16.89 -5.08
C ARG A 89 22.01 -16.44 -6.30
N GLU A 90 21.91 -15.17 -6.69
CA GLU A 90 22.67 -14.61 -7.81
C GLU A 90 24.18 -14.61 -7.55
N ALA A 91 24.59 -14.34 -6.31
CA ALA A 91 25.98 -14.39 -5.87
C ALA A 91 26.52 -15.83 -5.70
N GLY A 92 25.68 -16.86 -5.85
CA GLY A 92 26.06 -18.26 -5.61
C GLY A 92 26.31 -18.60 -4.13
N GLU A 93 25.93 -17.72 -3.20
CA GLU A 93 26.11 -17.93 -1.77
C GLU A 93 25.05 -18.87 -1.19
N ARG A 94 25.42 -19.58 -0.12
CA ARG A 94 24.46 -20.41 0.62
C ARG A 94 23.43 -19.54 1.32
N MET A 95 22.18 -19.64 0.87
CA MET A 95 21.02 -18.98 1.48
C MET A 95 20.60 -19.69 2.79
N THR A 96 21.21 -19.31 3.92
CA THR A 96 20.89 -19.84 5.26
C THR A 96 19.67 -19.16 5.90
N ASP A 97 19.02 -19.83 6.86
CA ASP A 97 17.85 -19.25 7.55
C ASP A 97 18.29 -17.99 8.32
N ALA A 98 19.47 -18.02 8.93
CA ALA A 98 20.05 -16.90 9.66
C ALA A 98 20.21 -15.65 8.79
N LYS A 99 20.78 -15.76 7.57
CA LYS A 99 20.94 -14.60 6.67
C LYS A 99 19.60 -13.97 6.27
N ILE A 100 18.57 -14.79 6.07
CA ILE A 100 17.23 -14.30 5.74
C ILE A 100 16.57 -13.63 6.95
N ILE A 101 16.68 -14.23 8.14
CA ILE A 101 16.13 -13.68 9.38
C ILE A 101 16.79 -12.33 9.70
N ASP A 102 18.11 -12.26 9.61
CA ASP A 102 18.88 -11.04 9.85
C ASP A 102 18.49 -9.91 8.87
N ALA A 103 18.30 -10.23 7.59
CA ALA A 103 17.76 -9.27 6.62
C ALA A 103 16.34 -8.80 6.97
N TYR A 104 15.48 -9.71 7.42
CA TYR A 104 14.13 -9.38 7.87
C TYR A 104 14.15 -8.47 9.11
N GLU A 105 14.94 -8.80 10.13
CA GLU A 105 15.04 -8.05 11.38
C GLU A 105 15.57 -6.63 11.16
N ARG A 106 16.61 -6.47 10.34
CA ARG A 106 17.12 -5.14 9.95
C ARG A 106 16.03 -4.29 9.31
N ALA A 107 15.36 -4.82 8.29
CA ALA A 107 14.33 -4.07 7.58
C ALA A 107 13.09 -3.79 8.45
N TYR A 108 12.74 -4.69 9.37
CA TYR A 108 11.69 -4.45 10.35
C TYR A 108 12.05 -3.28 11.28
N ASN A 109 13.28 -3.27 11.80
CA ASN A 109 13.75 -2.23 12.72
C ASN A 109 13.83 -0.85 12.04
N ILE A 110 14.27 -0.79 10.78
CA ILE A 110 14.27 0.43 9.98
C ILE A 110 12.84 0.94 9.78
N ALA A 111 11.92 0.07 9.35
CA ALA A 111 10.51 0.44 9.17
C ALA A 111 9.84 0.85 10.49
N GLN A 112 10.23 0.24 11.61
CA GLN A 112 9.79 0.58 12.96
C GLN A 112 10.29 1.97 13.38
N ALA A 113 11.58 2.27 13.20
CA ALA A 113 12.14 3.56 13.59
C ALA A 113 11.47 4.73 12.86
N ILE A 114 11.09 4.52 11.61
CA ILE A 114 10.60 5.59 10.71
C ILE A 114 9.08 5.73 10.76
N GLY A 115 8.33 4.62 10.88
CA GLY A 115 6.89 4.59 10.71
C GLY A 115 6.14 3.80 11.79
N ALA A 116 6.64 3.79 13.03
CA ALA A 116 6.02 3.11 14.17
C ALA A 116 4.64 3.65 14.56
N ASP A 117 4.33 4.92 14.27
CA ASP A 117 3.11 5.58 14.74
C ASP A 117 2.94 5.42 16.28
N ASN A 118 4.03 5.66 17.02
CA ASN A 118 4.13 5.49 18.48
C ASN A 118 3.82 4.08 19.02
N ARG A 119 3.89 3.05 18.17
CA ARG A 119 3.69 1.66 18.61
C ARG A 119 5.02 1.04 19.01
N GLU A 120 4.98 0.21 20.03
CA GLU A 120 6.13 -0.63 20.38
C GLU A 120 6.51 -1.58 19.22
N PRO A 121 7.80 -1.97 19.14
CA PRO A 121 8.26 -3.00 18.24
C PRO A 121 7.52 -4.31 18.55
N GLU A 122 6.86 -4.88 17.55
CA GLU A 122 6.09 -6.11 17.69
C GLU A 122 6.63 -7.15 16.72
N MET A 123 7.87 -7.58 16.95
CA MET A 123 8.53 -8.51 16.07
C MET A 123 7.95 -9.92 16.23
N PRO A 124 7.70 -10.67 15.14
CA PRO A 124 7.24 -12.05 15.24
C PRO A 124 8.19 -12.91 16.07
N PRO A 125 7.73 -13.88 16.88
CA PRO A 125 8.61 -14.76 17.67
C PRO A 125 9.61 -15.55 16.81
N GLN A 126 10.73 -15.97 17.39
CA GLN A 126 11.82 -16.63 16.65
C GLN A 126 11.35 -17.85 15.83
N ARG A 127 10.44 -18.68 16.38
CA ARG A 127 9.87 -19.83 15.67
C ARG A 127 9.17 -19.44 14.37
N ASP A 128 8.43 -18.32 14.38
CA ASP A 128 7.70 -17.82 13.23
C ASP A 128 8.68 -17.19 12.22
N ARG A 129 9.75 -16.53 12.68
CA ARG A 129 10.83 -16.00 11.80
C ARG A 129 11.59 -17.12 11.08
N VAL A 130 11.90 -18.21 11.76
CA VAL A 130 12.50 -19.41 11.13
C VAL A 130 11.56 -20.00 10.08
N THR A 131 10.26 -20.11 10.40
CA THR A 131 9.27 -20.61 9.44
C THR A 131 9.15 -19.70 8.21
N MET A 132 9.15 -18.38 8.42
CA MET A 132 9.17 -17.39 7.35
C MET A 132 10.44 -17.54 6.49
N ALA A 133 11.61 -17.71 7.09
CA ALA A 133 12.87 -17.84 6.36
C ALA A 133 12.88 -19.06 5.43
N ARG A 134 12.35 -20.19 5.91
CA ARG A 134 12.16 -21.39 5.08
C ARG A 134 11.21 -21.16 3.91
N ARG A 135 10.15 -20.37 4.11
CA ARG A 135 9.21 -20.00 3.03
C ARG A 135 9.87 -19.08 2.02
N VAL A 136 10.59 -18.06 2.46
CA VAL A 136 11.37 -17.16 1.59
C VAL A 136 12.36 -17.97 0.75
N ARG A 137 13.12 -18.87 1.38
CA ARG A 137 14.00 -19.80 0.65
C ARG A 137 13.22 -20.61 -0.39
N GLY A 138 12.08 -21.17 0.00
CA GLY A 138 11.20 -21.92 -0.88
C GLY A 138 10.72 -21.10 -2.08
N TYR A 139 10.36 -19.83 -1.89
CA TYR A 139 9.95 -18.93 -2.97
C TYR A 139 11.11 -18.61 -3.91
N VAL A 140 12.27 -18.25 -3.37
CA VAL A 140 13.47 -17.92 -4.16
C VAL A 140 13.98 -19.12 -4.97
N MET A 141 13.88 -20.33 -4.42
CA MET A 141 14.34 -21.56 -5.06
C MET A 141 13.28 -22.18 -6.00
N SER A 142 11.99 -21.95 -5.74
CA SER A 142 10.94 -22.43 -6.63
C SER A 142 11.03 -21.73 -7.97
N ASN A 143 11.16 -22.50 -9.05
CA ASN A 143 11.40 -21.98 -10.40
C ASN A 143 10.15 -21.34 -11.05
N ASN A 144 9.20 -20.82 -10.26
CA ASN A 144 8.01 -20.13 -10.73
C ASN A 144 8.34 -18.70 -11.16
N ARG A 145 9.19 -18.56 -12.18
CA ARG A 145 9.11 -17.40 -13.07
C ARG A 145 7.94 -17.69 -14.00
N SER A 146 6.75 -17.17 -13.69
CA SER A 146 5.77 -16.97 -14.76
C SER A 146 6.47 -16.13 -15.83
N SER A 147 6.60 -16.67 -17.04
CA SER A 147 7.15 -15.98 -18.20
C SER A 147 6.35 -14.69 -18.41
N GLY A 148 6.87 -13.57 -17.90
CA GLY A 148 6.15 -12.29 -17.85
C GLY A 148 6.59 -11.34 -16.74
N ALA A 149 7.20 -11.84 -15.66
CA ALA A 149 7.78 -10.96 -14.64
C ALA A 149 9.20 -10.56 -15.04
N SER A 150 9.29 -9.41 -15.72
CA SER A 150 10.51 -8.64 -15.93
C SER A 150 11.30 -8.50 -14.63
N ALA A 151 12.63 -8.48 -14.78
CA ALA A 151 13.60 -8.20 -13.74
C ALA A 151 13.17 -7.05 -12.83
N PHE A 152 13.55 -7.17 -11.54
CA PHE A 152 13.68 -6.13 -10.52
C PHE A 152 13.71 -4.68 -11.04
N SER A 153 12.55 -4.21 -11.49
CA SER A 153 12.18 -2.82 -11.63
C SER A 153 11.08 -2.66 -10.60
N GLY A 154 11.04 -1.54 -9.90
CA GLY A 154 10.14 -1.26 -8.79
C GLY A 154 8.65 -1.23 -9.14
N ALA A 155 8.21 -1.97 -10.17
CA ALA A 155 6.83 -2.20 -10.52
C ALA A 155 6.16 -3.08 -9.46
N THR A 156 5.11 -2.54 -8.87
CA THR A 156 4.19 -3.17 -7.92
C THR A 156 3.32 -4.25 -8.56
N ASP A 157 3.85 -5.04 -9.49
CA ASP A 157 3.05 -5.98 -10.28
C ASP A 157 2.99 -7.35 -9.60
N GLY A 158 1.86 -7.59 -8.95
CA GLY A 158 1.31 -8.91 -8.69
C GLY A 158 2.02 -9.72 -7.61
N VAL A 159 1.75 -9.41 -6.34
CA VAL A 159 2.05 -10.29 -5.20
C VAL A 159 1.56 -11.71 -5.52
N ASN A 160 2.49 -12.68 -5.56
CA ASN A 160 2.18 -14.07 -5.89
C ASN A 160 1.12 -14.60 -4.90
N ALA A 161 0.19 -15.47 -5.32
CA ALA A 161 -0.91 -15.94 -4.47
C ALA A 161 -0.43 -16.52 -3.11
N ARG A 162 0.79 -17.06 -3.08
CA ARG A 162 1.42 -17.57 -1.85
C ARG A 162 1.93 -16.45 -0.93
N GLU A 163 2.47 -15.37 -1.49
CA GLU A 163 2.87 -14.17 -0.74
C GLU A 163 1.64 -13.46 -0.16
N ARG A 164 0.54 -13.37 -0.94
CA ARG A 164 -0.76 -12.87 -0.45
C ARG A 164 -1.27 -13.66 0.75
N LYS A 165 -1.10 -14.99 0.76
CA LYS A 165 -1.53 -15.83 1.89
C LYS A 165 -0.70 -15.58 3.15
N VAL A 166 0.62 -15.37 3.02
CA VAL A 166 1.49 -15.02 4.17
C VAL A 166 1.13 -13.64 4.71
N LEU A 167 0.96 -12.65 3.83
CA LEU A 167 0.53 -11.31 4.21
C LEU A 167 -0.86 -11.31 4.86
N ALA A 168 -1.81 -12.12 4.36
CA ALA A 168 -3.12 -12.26 4.98
C ALA A 168 -3.03 -12.83 6.40
N THR A 169 -2.13 -13.80 6.64
CA THR A 169 -1.92 -14.32 7.99
C THR A 169 -1.26 -13.31 8.92
N MET A 170 -0.29 -12.52 8.44
CA MET A 170 0.34 -11.47 9.24
C MET A 170 -0.62 -10.30 9.49
N GLY A 171 -1.39 -9.88 8.49
CA GLY A 171 -2.43 -8.86 8.62
C GLY A 171 -3.54 -9.25 9.59
N ARG A 172 -3.98 -10.53 9.59
CA ARG A 172 -4.94 -11.05 10.58
C ARG A 172 -4.40 -10.97 12.01
N LYS A 173 -3.14 -11.37 12.22
CA LYS A 173 -2.47 -11.23 13.53
C LYS A 173 -2.34 -9.76 13.95
N GLY A 174 -1.96 -8.89 13.01
CA GLY A 174 -1.89 -7.44 13.26
C GLY A 174 -3.23 -6.82 13.65
N GLY A 175 -4.33 -7.27 13.04
CA GLY A 175 -5.70 -6.87 13.41
C GLY A 175 -6.11 -7.37 14.80
N GLN A 176 -5.80 -8.62 15.15
CA GLN A 176 -6.02 -9.15 16.50
C GLN A 176 -5.24 -8.35 17.54
N LYS A 177 -3.96 -8.06 17.28
CA LYS A 177 -3.17 -7.23 18.21
C LYS A 177 -3.68 -5.80 18.30
N ALA A 178 -4.14 -5.22 17.19
CA ALA A 178 -4.75 -3.89 17.20
C ALA A 178 -5.99 -3.86 18.11
N ALA A 179 -6.80 -4.92 18.13
CA ALA A 179 -7.90 -5.06 19.08
C ALA A 179 -7.39 -5.25 20.52
N GLU A 180 -6.37 -6.09 20.74
CA GLU A 180 -5.77 -6.30 22.08
C GLU A 180 -5.24 -5.01 22.70
N ARG A 181 -4.71 -4.07 21.91
CA ARG A 181 -4.24 -2.75 22.38
C ARG A 181 -5.34 -1.91 23.02
N TRP A 182 -6.60 -2.17 22.68
CA TRP A 182 -7.74 -1.48 23.27
C TRP A 182 -8.32 -2.20 24.50
N ASN A 183 -7.83 -3.40 24.85
CA ASN A 183 -8.29 -4.11 26.04
C ASN A 183 -7.93 -3.35 27.33
N ASP A 184 -6.76 -2.72 27.35
CA ASP A 184 -6.38 -1.78 28.42
C ASP A 184 -6.61 -0.35 27.95
N ARG A 185 -7.66 0.25 28.48
CA ARG A 185 -8.09 1.61 28.14
C ARG A 185 -7.23 2.68 28.79
N ASP A 186 -6.49 2.34 29.83
CA ASP A 186 -5.59 3.24 30.55
C ASP A 186 -4.15 3.17 30.02
N SER A 187 -3.88 2.26 29.07
CA SER A 187 -2.60 2.21 28.38
C SER A 187 -2.24 3.53 27.71
N GLU A 188 -0.95 3.86 27.65
CA GLU A 188 -0.44 5.10 27.05
C GLU A 188 -0.91 5.25 25.58
N TYR A 189 -0.97 4.15 24.85
CA TYR A 189 -1.48 4.10 23.48
C TYR A 189 -2.97 4.50 23.43
N ALA A 190 -3.83 3.86 24.24
CA ALA A 190 -5.26 4.15 24.26
C ALA A 190 -5.54 5.60 24.69
N GLN A 191 -4.82 6.10 25.69
CA GLN A 191 -4.94 7.49 26.14
C GLN A 191 -4.55 8.49 25.03
N LYS A 192 -3.41 8.29 24.35
CA LYS A 192 -2.98 9.13 23.22
C LYS A 192 -4.01 9.15 22.09
N GLU A 193 -4.57 8.01 21.73
CA GLU A 193 -5.61 7.93 20.69
C GLU A 193 -6.93 8.60 21.13
N LEU A 194 -7.33 8.43 22.39
CA LEU A 194 -8.49 9.11 22.96
C LEU A 194 -8.29 10.63 23.00
N GLU A 195 -7.09 11.11 23.30
CA GLU A 195 -6.77 12.54 23.25
C GLU A 195 -6.88 13.12 21.84
N LYS A 196 -6.33 12.44 20.83
CA LYS A 196 -6.47 12.83 19.42
C LYS A 196 -7.95 12.91 19.03
N LEU A 197 -8.73 11.91 19.43
CA LEU A 197 -10.17 11.89 19.19
C LEU A 197 -10.87 13.04 19.91
N ARG A 198 -10.53 13.31 21.17
CA ARG A 198 -11.10 14.41 21.97
C ARG A 198 -10.82 15.77 21.33
N LYS A 199 -9.57 16.02 20.91
CA LYS A 199 -9.19 17.24 20.18
C LYS A 199 -9.99 17.39 18.88
N THR A 200 -10.16 16.29 18.15
CA THR A 200 -10.97 16.27 16.92
C THR A 200 -12.45 16.59 17.20
N GLN A 201 -13.03 16.01 18.26
CA GLN A 201 -14.42 16.27 18.63
C GLN A 201 -14.62 17.69 19.14
N GLN A 202 -13.67 18.25 19.89
CA GLN A 202 -13.69 19.66 20.29
C GLN A 202 -13.71 20.59 19.08
N ARG A 203 -12.85 20.34 18.07
CA ARG A 203 -12.85 21.08 16.81
C ARG A 203 -14.16 20.94 16.04
N LYS A 204 -14.72 19.73 15.95
CA LYS A 204 -16.03 19.50 15.31
C LYS A 204 -17.16 20.25 16.03
N LYS A 205 -17.16 20.26 17.37
CA LYS A 205 -18.13 21.00 18.18
C LYS A 205 -18.00 22.51 17.96
N ALA A 206 -16.78 23.05 17.94
CA ALA A 206 -16.52 24.45 17.64
C ALA A 206 -17.00 24.83 16.22
N ARG A 207 -16.71 23.98 15.23
CA ARG A 207 -17.20 24.16 13.84
C ARG A 207 -18.72 24.18 13.77
N GLY A 208 -19.40 23.26 14.45
CA GLY A 208 -20.86 23.23 14.52
C GLY A 208 -21.45 24.49 15.17
N ARG A 209 -20.84 24.98 16.26
CA ARG A 209 -21.23 26.25 16.91
C ARG A 209 -21.02 27.44 15.98
N SER A 210 -19.88 27.52 15.29
CA SER A 210 -19.58 28.58 14.32
C SER A 210 -20.59 28.58 13.17
N THR A 211 -20.91 27.43 12.59
CA THR A 211 -21.94 27.32 11.54
C THR A 211 -23.30 27.77 12.04
N ARG A 212 -23.71 27.35 13.25
CA ARG A 212 -24.98 27.79 13.84
C ARG A 212 -25.02 29.31 14.02
N SER A 213 -23.93 29.91 14.52
CA SER A 213 -23.82 31.36 14.72
C SER A 213 -23.94 32.12 13.40
N ARG A 214 -23.24 31.67 12.34
CA ARG A 214 -23.30 32.29 11.00
C ARG A 214 -24.71 32.23 10.40
N ILE A 215 -25.42 31.11 10.60
CA ILE A 215 -26.82 30.99 10.17
C ILE A 215 -27.72 31.96 10.94
N SER A 216 -27.62 32.01 12.27
CA SER A 216 -28.43 32.91 13.10
C SER A 216 -28.19 34.38 12.73
N GLN A 217 -26.93 34.78 12.58
CA GLN A 217 -26.56 36.14 12.19
C GLN A 217 -27.16 36.50 10.82
N TYR A 218 -26.91 35.69 9.79
CA TYR A 218 -27.44 35.96 8.45
C TYR A 218 -28.97 36.04 8.41
N VAL A 219 -29.66 35.14 9.12
CA VAL A 219 -31.13 35.14 9.19
C VAL A 219 -31.66 36.40 9.87
N ASN A 220 -31.05 36.80 10.99
CA ASN A 220 -31.47 37.99 11.72
C ASN A 220 -31.18 39.27 10.94
N ASP A 221 -30.00 39.38 10.32
CA ASP A 221 -29.62 40.53 9.48
C ASP A 221 -30.60 40.69 8.30
N GLN A 222 -30.91 39.60 7.58
CA GLN A 222 -31.88 39.63 6.48
C GLN A 222 -33.30 39.98 6.96
N TYR A 223 -33.71 39.50 8.13
CA TYR A 223 -35.01 39.83 8.69
C TYR A 223 -35.08 41.30 9.11
N ILE A 224 -34.01 41.87 9.66
CA ILE A 224 -33.93 43.30 10.00
C ILE A 224 -34.00 44.17 8.74
N GLU A 225 -33.32 43.76 7.67
CA GLU A 225 -33.25 44.53 6.42
C GLU A 225 -34.55 44.47 5.60
N THR A 226 -35.20 43.30 5.55
CA THR A 226 -36.28 43.02 4.57
C THR A 226 -37.62 42.66 5.23
N GLY A 227 -37.63 42.35 6.53
CA GLY A 227 -38.79 41.81 7.23
C GLY A 227 -39.11 40.35 6.89
N LEU A 228 -38.27 39.66 6.11
CA LEU A 228 -38.50 38.30 5.63
C LEU A 228 -37.38 37.35 6.07
N VAL A 229 -37.75 36.10 6.39
CA VAL A 229 -36.79 35.06 6.73
C VAL A 229 -36.23 34.45 5.43
N PRO A 230 -34.89 34.41 5.23
CA PRO A 230 -34.29 33.93 3.99
C PRO A 230 -34.55 32.44 3.75
N THR A 231 -34.54 32.03 2.49
CA THR A 231 -34.80 30.64 2.12
C THR A 231 -33.63 29.73 2.50
N TRP A 232 -33.89 28.42 2.66
CA TRP A 232 -32.82 27.48 3.01
C TRP A 232 -31.71 27.40 1.96
N LYS A 233 -32.00 27.78 0.70
CA LYS A 233 -31.00 27.82 -0.37
C LYS A 233 -30.08 29.03 -0.22
N GLU A 234 -30.64 30.20 0.10
CA GLU A 234 -29.86 31.42 0.36
C GLU A 234 -28.94 31.23 1.57
N ILE A 235 -29.48 30.74 2.68
CA ILE A 235 -28.69 30.46 3.90
C ILE A 235 -27.56 29.45 3.62
N ALA A 236 -27.86 28.41 2.84
CA ALA A 236 -26.87 27.40 2.46
C ALA A 236 -25.74 27.96 1.59
N ALA A 237 -26.09 28.85 0.65
CA ALA A 237 -25.13 29.51 -0.23
C ALA A 237 -24.21 30.43 0.57
N GLU A 238 -24.76 31.26 1.46
CA GLU A 238 -24.00 32.22 2.27
C GLU A 238 -23.05 31.53 3.25
N VAL A 239 -23.55 30.55 4.00
CA VAL A 239 -22.76 29.89 5.06
C VAL A 239 -21.85 28.79 4.49
N ASN A 240 -21.91 28.53 3.19
CA ASN A 240 -21.26 27.42 2.49
C ASN A 240 -21.51 26.08 3.22
N ALA A 241 -22.79 25.75 3.39
CA ALA A 241 -23.24 24.58 4.12
C ALA A 241 -24.29 23.80 3.32
N SER A 242 -24.38 22.49 3.55
CA SER A 242 -25.42 21.69 2.91
C SER A 242 -26.81 22.07 3.46
N ARG A 243 -27.85 21.92 2.64
CA ARG A 243 -29.26 22.12 3.05
C ARG A 243 -29.62 21.34 4.31
N ARG A 244 -29.08 20.12 4.47
CA ARG A 244 -29.31 19.28 5.65
C ARG A 244 -28.73 19.92 6.92
N THR A 245 -27.50 20.43 6.83
CA THR A 245 -26.84 21.13 7.94
C THR A 245 -27.60 22.40 8.33
N VAL A 246 -28.07 23.16 7.33
CA VAL A 246 -28.90 24.35 7.55
C VAL A 246 -30.20 23.98 8.26
N ALA A 247 -30.95 23.00 7.75
CA ALA A 247 -32.21 22.58 8.36
C ALA A 247 -32.04 22.13 9.82
N TYR A 248 -30.98 21.37 10.11
CA TYR A 248 -30.65 20.95 11.48
C TYR A 248 -30.41 22.15 12.40
N HIS A 249 -29.57 23.11 12.00
CA HIS A 249 -29.29 24.29 12.81
C HIS A 249 -30.47 25.25 12.92
N MET A 250 -31.22 25.48 11.84
CA MET A 250 -32.46 26.28 11.87
C MET A 250 -33.46 25.69 12.86
N SER A 251 -33.66 24.36 12.88
CA SER A 251 -34.56 23.73 13.84
C SER A 251 -34.12 23.93 15.29
N ALA A 252 -32.81 23.96 15.55
CA ALA A 252 -32.25 24.20 16.87
C ALA A 252 -32.36 25.67 17.27
N LEU A 253 -32.15 26.60 16.33
CA LEU A 253 -32.26 28.04 16.55
C LEU A 253 -33.71 28.46 16.81
N LYS A 254 -34.69 27.92 16.08
CA LYS A 254 -36.12 28.15 16.34
C LYS A 254 -36.51 27.71 17.76
N LYS A 255 -36.05 26.52 18.18
CA LYS A 255 -36.28 26.02 19.55
C LYS A 255 -35.64 26.87 20.65
N LEU A 256 -34.60 27.63 20.32
CA LEU A 256 -33.91 28.53 21.25
C LEU A 256 -34.44 29.96 21.16
N GLU A 257 -35.43 30.23 20.30
CA GLU A 257 -35.97 31.57 20.03
C GLU A 257 -34.87 32.57 19.59
N GLU A 258 -33.77 32.07 19.01
CA GLU A 258 -32.62 32.88 18.55
C GLU A 258 -32.80 33.44 17.12
N ILE A 259 -33.91 33.10 16.45
CA ILE A 259 -34.29 33.57 15.11
C ILE A 259 -35.81 33.78 15.03
N PRO A 260 -36.29 34.71 14.18
CA PRO A 260 -37.71 35.00 14.04
C PRO A 260 -38.51 33.76 13.59
N GLU A 261 -39.71 33.63 14.14
CA GLU A 261 -40.69 32.68 13.61
C GLU A 261 -41.23 33.23 12.28
N SER A 262 -40.98 32.47 11.22
CA SER A 262 -41.55 32.64 9.90
C SER A 262 -43.03 32.31 9.88
#